data_AF-A8U4E9-F1
#
_entry.id   AF-A8U4E9-F1
#
_cell.length_a   1.000
_cell.length_b   1.000
_cell.length_c   1.000
_cell.angle_alpha   90.00
_cell.angle_beta   90.00
_cell.angle_gamma   90.00
#
_symmetry.space_group_name_H-M   'P 1'
#
loop_
_entity.id
_entity.type
_entity.pdbx_description
1 polymer ?
#
loop_
_entity_poly.entity_id
_entity_poly.type
_entity_poly.pdbx_seq_one_letter_code
_entity_poly.pdbx_strand_id
1 'polypeptide(L)' 'MIRRHFDGIVAWTQTRQTNGFIEALNGLFQAAKRKARGYTRFATMRTVLFLIAGKLDFTRINPQAA' A
#
# COMPACT_ATOMS: atom_id res chain seq x y z
N MET A 1 10.79 28.27 9.48
CA MET A 1 10.21 27.20 8.63
C MET A 1 10.94 25.88 8.84
N ILE A 2 12.26 25.78 8.57
CA ILE A 2 13.05 24.54 8.82
C ILE A 2 13.20 24.19 10.32
N ARG A 3 13.30 25.19 11.20
CA ARG A 3 13.41 25.00 12.66
C ARG A 3 12.25 24.20 13.30
N ARG A 4 11.06 24.18 12.69
CA ARG A 4 9.90 23.40 13.19
C ARG A 4 9.98 21.91 12.86
N HIS A 5 10.85 21.51 11.93
CA HIS A 5 11.02 20.12 11.51
C HIS A 5 12.39 19.56 11.91
N PHE A 6 13.15 20.31 12.71
CA PHE A 6 14.51 19.96 13.10
C PHE A 6 14.56 18.66 13.90
N ASP A 7 13.58 18.45 14.79
CA ASP A 7 13.45 17.21 15.56
C ASP A 7 13.22 15.98 14.67
N GLY A 8 12.45 16.13 13.59
CA GLY A 8 12.24 15.06 12.60
C GLY A 8 13.50 14.76 11.78
N ILE A 9 14.29 15.78 11.46
CA ILE A 9 15.56 15.64 10.74
C ILE A 9 16.61 14.93 11.62
N VAL A 10 16.70 15.28 12.91
CA VAL A 10 17.60 14.62 13.87
C VAL A 10 17.13 13.20 14.19
N ALA A 11 15.82 12.95 14.26
CA ALA A 11 15.29 11.59 14.43
C ALA A 11 15.60 10.69 13.22
N TRP A 12 15.55 11.24 12.00
CA TRP A 12 15.89 10.51 10.78
C TRP A 12 17.37 10.13 10.71
N THR A 13 18.29 10.99 11.18
CA THR A 13 19.74 10.67 11.19
C THR A 13 20.08 9.56 12.18
N GLN A 14 19.35 9.44 13.29
CA GLN A 14 19.55 8.39 14.30
C GLN A 14 18.90 7.06 13.92
N THR A 15 17.67 7.11 13.41
CA THR A 15 16.88 5.89 13.12
C THR A 15 17.11 5.35 11.71
N ARG A 16 17.58 6.19 10.78
CA ARG A 16 17.63 5.91 9.33
C ARG A 16 16.32 5.35 8.78
N GLN A 17 15.19 5.60 9.44
CA GLN A 17 13.88 5.14 9.00
C GLN A 17 13.54 5.82 7.68
N THR A 18 13.42 5.03 6.62
CA THR A 18 13.04 5.54 5.31
C THR A 18 11.52 5.51 5.20
N ASN A 19 10.96 6.54 4.56
CA ASN A 19 9.53 6.54 4.22
C ASN A 19 9.17 5.46 3.18
N GLY A 20 10.15 4.74 2.62
CA GLY A 20 9.96 3.76 1.55
C GLY A 20 8.97 2.65 1.89
N PHE A 21 8.92 2.19 3.14
CA PHE A 21 7.92 1.19 3.56
C PHE A 21 6.49 1.76 3.53
N ILE A 22 6.31 2.97 4.07
CA ILE A 22 5.01 3.66 4.07
C ILE A 22 4.61 4.08 2.65
N GLU A 23 5.56 4.43 1.79
CA GLU A 23 5.33 4.73 0.38
C GLU A 23 4.91 3.47 -0.41
N ALA A 24 5.55 2.32 -0.15
CA ALA A 24 5.14 1.06 -0.74
C ALA A 24 3.71 0.68 -0.33
N LEU A 25 3.35 0.89 0.95
CA LEU A 25 1.98 0.74 1.42
C LEU A 25 1.02 1.70 0.71
N ASN A 26 1.37 2.98 0.59
CA ASN A 26 0.55 3.95 -0.15
C ASN A 26 0.35 3.54 -1.62
N GLY A 27 1.38 3.00 -2.28
CA GLY A 27 1.28 2.46 -3.62
C GLY A 27 0.27 1.31 -3.73
N LEU A 28 0.30 0.36 -2.78
CA LEU A 28 -0.67 -0.74 -2.69
C LEU A 28 -2.10 -0.24 -2.48
N PHE A 29 -2.30 0.71 -1.57
CA PHE A 29 -3.62 1.32 -1.33
C PHE A 29 -4.15 2.06 -2.55
N GLN A 30 -3.30 2.81 -3.26
CA GLN A 30 -3.69 3.50 -4.49
C GLN A 30 -4.04 2.53 -5.61
N ALA A 31 -3.27 1.47 -5.80
CA ALA A 31 -3.56 0.41 -6.76
C ALA A 31 -4.91 -0.27 -6.46
N ALA A 32 -5.16 -0.56 -5.18
CA ALA A 32 -6.43 -1.12 -4.73
C ALA A 32 -7.61 -0.18 -5.00
N LYS A 33 -7.48 1.10 -4.67
CA LYS A 33 -8.51 2.10 -4.93
C LYS A 33 -8.79 2.27 -6.43
N ARG A 34 -7.76 2.21 -7.27
CA ARG A 34 -7.89 2.28 -8.73
C ARG A 34 -8.63 1.08 -9.30
N LYS A 35 -8.29 -0.14 -8.86
CA LYS A 35 -8.98 -1.37 -9.27
C LYS A 35 -10.40 -1.46 -8.70
N ALA A 36 -10.64 -0.91 -7.52
CA ALA A 36 -11.95 -0.88 -6.88
C ALA A 36 -12.84 0.31 -7.33
N ARG A 37 -12.38 1.12 -8.29
CA ARG A 37 -13.16 2.28 -8.77
C ARG A 37 -14.45 1.79 -9.42
N GLY A 38 -15.59 2.32 -8.98
CA GLY A 38 -16.93 1.88 -9.40
C GLY A 38 -17.66 1.02 -8.35
N TYR A 39 -16.95 0.50 -7.35
CA TYR A 39 -17.56 -0.15 -6.20
C TYR A 39 -17.79 0.85 -5.07
N THR A 40 -19.01 0.90 -4.55
CA THR A 40 -19.41 1.83 -3.47
C THR A 40 -19.19 1.27 -2.08
N ARG A 41 -18.96 -0.03 -1.94
CA ARG A 41 -18.84 -0.73 -0.65
C ARG A 41 -17.39 -0.78 -0.18
N PHE A 42 -17.16 -0.41 1.08
CA PHE A 42 -15.85 -0.51 1.72
C PHE A 42 -15.32 -1.95 1.76
N ALA A 43 -16.22 -2.93 1.94
CA ALA A 43 -15.87 -4.35 1.88
C ALA A 43 -15.17 -4.72 0.56
N THR A 44 -15.62 -4.16 -0.56
CA THR A 44 -14.99 -4.42 -1.87
C THR A 44 -13.58 -3.85 -1.95
N MET A 45 -13.35 -2.65 -1.41
CA MET A 45 -12.01 -2.06 -1.36
C MET A 45 -11.05 -2.89 -0.49
N ARG A 46 -11.52 -3.37 0.66
CA ARG A 46 -10.75 -4.30 1.53
C ARG A 46 -10.40 -5.59 0.80
N THR A 47 -11.35 -6.21 0.11
CA THR A 47 -11.10 -7.45 -0.66
C THR A 47 -10.06 -7.21 -1.75
N VAL A 48 -10.19 -6.15 -2.55
CA VAL A 48 -9.22 -5.82 -3.60
C VAL A 48 -7.83 -5.56 -3.02
N LEU A 49 -7.73 -4.91 -1.85
CA LEU A 49 -6.45 -4.72 -1.17
C LEU A 49 -5.80 -6.06 -0.81
N PHE A 50 -6.54 -7.00 -0.22
CA PHE A 50 -6.03 -8.33 0.10
C PHE A 50 -5.63 -9.12 -1.15
N LEU A 51 -6.38 -9.00 -2.24
CA LEU A 51 -6.05 -9.65 -3.51
C LEU A 51 -4.72 -9.12 -4.09
N ILE A 52 -4.45 -7.81 -3.97
CA ILE A 52 -3.20 -7.22 -4.45
C ILE A 52 -2.03 -7.53 -3.51
N ALA A 53 -2.23 -7.44 -2.19
CA ALA A 53 -1.17 -7.64 -1.21
C ALA A 53 -0.82 -9.12 -0.99
N GLY A 54 -1.80 -10.01 -1.10
CA GLY A 54 -1.68 -11.41 -0.73
C GLY A 54 -0.90 -12.27 -1.73
N LYS A 55 -0.56 -11.75 -2.93
CA LYS A 55 0.13 -12.49 -4.01
C LYS A 55 -0.45 -13.90 -4.21
N LEU A 56 -1.78 -13.98 -4.17
CA LEU A 56 -2.49 -15.25 -4.23
C LEU A 56 -2.30 -15.88 -5.61
N ASP A 57 -1.94 -17.17 -5.63
CA ASP A 57 -1.84 -17.95 -6.85
C ASP A 57 -3.21 -18.51 -7.21
N PHE A 58 -3.84 -17.90 -8.22
CA PHE A 58 -5.14 -18.32 -8.73
C PHE A 58 -5.06 -19.45 -9.76
N THR A 59 -3.86 -19.84 -10.21
CA THR A 59 -3.70 -20.89 -11.23
C THR A 59 -4.23 -22.24 -10.76
N ARG A 60 -4.19 -22.49 -9.45
CA ARG A 60 -4.77 -23.70 -8.80
C ARG A 60 -6.29 -23.81 -8.92
N ILE A 61 -6.97 -22.70 -9.13
CA ILE A 61 -8.44 -22.63 -9.18
C ILE A 61 -8.90 -22.36 -10.62
N ASN A 62 -8.14 -21.55 -11.36
CA ASN A 62 -8.37 -21.26 -12.76
C ASN A 62 -7.03 -21.25 -13.52
N PRO A 63 -6.75 -22.25 -14.36
CA PRO A 63 -5.52 -22.33 -15.16
C PRO A 63 -5.26 -21.12 -16.07
N GLN A 64 -6.29 -20.33 -16.39
CA GLN A 64 -6.20 -19.13 -17.24
C GLN A 64 -5.98 -17.82 -16.47
N ALA A 65 -5.91 -17.87 -15.13
CA ALA A 65 -5.75 -16.69 -14.27
C ALA A 65 -4.28 -16.29 -14.02
N ALA A 66 -3.34 -16.87 -14.79
CA ALA A 66 -1.91 -16.58 -14.72
C ALA A 66 -1.56 -15.20 -15.28
#